data_AF-A0A946HTW7-F1
#
_entry.id   AF-A0A946HTW7-F1
#
_cell.length_a   1.000
_cell.length_b   1.000
_cell.length_c   1.000
_cell.angle_alpha   90.00
_cell.angle_beta   90.00
_cell.angle_gamma   90.00
#
_symmetry.space_group_name_H-M   'P 1'
#
loop_
_entity.id
_entity.type
_entity.pdbx_description
1 polymer ?
#
loop_
_entity_poly.entity_id
_entity_poly.type
_entity_poly.pdbx_seq_one_letter_code
_entity_poly.pdbx_strand_id
1 'polypeptide(L)'
;MFSYRYKYPIALVVYTAGVLGYWVTNQFQVFEPTTMPLTWVDQAVPFWPASVLVYLAIIPVILPVPFIIDNENMFKRAMLATVLMSTFSFLIYVFVPTHYPIRQDLLEQIQSPFWRWGYETMYAFDSSANCFPSFHVSVATTLTFIYFKEKMKLFRWHVVICSVIIFTTLTTKQHYFWDIVGGVLVALMAYVIAYEQYPVKKKNLDKDKNCS
;
A
#
# COMPACT_ATOMS: atom_id res chain seq x y z
N MET A 1 -0.86 -1.09 25.79
CA MET A 1 0.44 -0.61 25.26
C MET A 1 1.33 -1.83 25.06
N PHE A 2 1.70 -2.19 23.82
CA PHE A 2 2.39 -3.45 23.53
C PHE A 2 3.88 -3.41 23.90
N SER A 3 4.41 -4.51 24.45
CA SER A 3 5.84 -4.68 24.70
C SER A 3 6.58 -5.04 23.40
N TYR A 4 7.72 -4.40 23.13
CA TYR A 4 8.60 -4.68 21.99
C TYR A 4 9.04 -6.16 21.91
N ARG A 5 8.98 -6.90 23.02
CA ARG A 5 9.20 -8.36 23.07
C ARG A 5 8.28 -9.15 22.14
N TYR A 6 7.09 -8.64 21.83
CA TYR A 6 6.08 -9.30 20.99
C TYR A 6 6.01 -8.73 19.57
N LYS A 7 7.06 -8.02 19.14
CA LYS A 7 7.13 -7.39 17.82
C LYS A 7 6.75 -8.31 16.65
N TYR A 8 7.38 -9.49 16.55
CA TYR A 8 7.13 -10.43 15.47
C TYR A 8 5.71 -11.01 15.48
N PRO A 9 5.17 -11.53 16.60
CA PRO A 9 3.79 -12.01 16.61
C PRO A 9 2.78 -10.88 16.36
N ILE A 10 3.03 -9.66 16.83
CA ILE A 10 2.16 -8.51 16.53
C ILE A 10 2.17 -8.21 15.02
N ALA A 11 3.36 -8.12 14.41
CA ALA A 11 3.47 -7.86 12.99
C ALA A 11 2.79 -8.94 12.14
N LEU A 12 2.96 -10.21 12.54
CA LEU A 12 2.29 -11.33 11.90
C LEU A 12 0.77 -11.17 11.97
N VAL A 13 0.22 -10.92 13.16
CA VAL A 13 -1.23 -10.73 13.33
C VAL A 13 -1.75 -9.56 12.49
N VAL A 14 -1.06 -8.41 12.51
CA VAL A 14 -1.48 -7.22 11.75
C VAL A 14 -1.45 -7.48 10.25
N TYR A 15 -0.39 -8.12 9.74
CA TYR A 15 -0.26 -8.41 8.31
C TYR A 15 -1.22 -9.49 7.85
N THR A 16 -1.39 -10.56 8.62
CA THR A 16 -2.40 -11.58 8.34
C THR A 16 -3.80 -11.00 8.35
N ALA A 17 -4.14 -10.16 9.33
CA ALA A 17 -5.43 -9.46 9.37
C ALA A 17 -5.62 -8.53 8.16
N GLY A 18 -4.57 -7.82 7.73
CA GLY A 18 -4.59 -6.99 6.53
C GLY A 18 -4.85 -7.81 5.26
N VAL A 19 -4.10 -8.90 5.05
CA VAL A 19 -4.27 -9.78 3.88
C VAL A 19 -5.67 -10.43 3.87
N LEU A 20 -6.12 -10.94 5.02
CA LEU A 20 -7.46 -11.54 5.14
C LEU A 20 -8.56 -10.49 4.92
N GLY A 21 -8.43 -9.30 5.50
CA GLY A 21 -9.39 -8.21 5.31
C GLY A 21 -9.46 -7.76 3.84
N TYR A 22 -8.31 -7.66 3.17
CA TYR A 22 -8.26 -7.37 1.74
C TYR A 22 -8.97 -8.45 0.92
N TRP A 23 -8.70 -9.72 1.22
CA TRP A 23 -9.34 -10.84 0.53
C TRP A 23 -10.86 -10.86 0.77
N VAL A 24 -11.32 -10.69 2.01
CA VAL A 24 -12.74 -10.65 2.35
C VAL A 24 -13.45 -9.51 1.64
N THR A 25 -12.92 -8.28 1.69
CA THR A 25 -13.52 -7.13 1.01
C THR A 25 -13.51 -7.26 -0.51
N ASN A 26 -12.56 -8.01 -1.07
CA ASN A 26 -12.55 -8.37 -2.48
C ASN A 26 -13.69 -9.32 -2.88
N GLN A 27 -14.19 -10.15 -1.95
CA GLN A 27 -15.26 -11.13 -2.23
C GLN A 27 -16.65 -10.63 -1.81
N PHE A 28 -16.71 -9.72 -0.84
CA PHE A 28 -17.97 -9.30 -0.22
C PHE A 28 -18.08 -7.78 -0.19
N GLN A 29 -19.00 -7.26 -0.99
CA GLN A 29 -19.39 -5.86 -1.03
C GLN A 29 -20.86 -5.71 -0.63
N VAL A 30 -21.22 -4.61 0.02
CA VAL A 30 -22.62 -4.32 0.38
C VAL A 30 -23.39 -3.74 -0.80
N PHE A 31 -22.69 -3.01 -1.68
CA PHE A 31 -23.26 -2.38 -2.86
C PHE A 31 -22.58 -2.89 -4.14
N GLU A 32 -23.24 -2.68 -5.27
CA GLU A 32 -22.67 -3.01 -6.58
C GLU A 32 -21.45 -2.12 -6.89
N PRO A 33 -20.31 -2.69 -7.33
CA PRO A 33 -19.13 -1.91 -7.69
C PRO A 33 -19.39 -0.94 -8.84
N THR A 34 -19.10 0.34 -8.63
CA THR A 34 -19.29 1.40 -9.64
C THR A 34 -17.99 1.74 -10.38
N THR A 35 -18.09 2.36 -11.55
CA THR A 35 -16.93 2.90 -12.27
C THR A 35 -16.72 4.37 -11.92
N MET A 36 -15.49 4.84 -12.11
CA MET A 36 -15.14 6.26 -11.99
C MET A 36 -14.72 6.82 -13.34
N PRO A 37 -14.86 8.15 -13.56
CA PRO A 37 -14.41 8.76 -14.81
C PRO A 37 -12.89 8.67 -14.96
N LEU A 38 -12.44 8.21 -16.12
CA LEU A 38 -11.03 8.19 -16.50
C LEU A 38 -10.47 9.62 -16.58
N THR A 39 -9.33 9.86 -15.95
CA THR A 39 -8.60 11.12 -16.05
C THR A 39 -7.73 11.17 -17.31
N TRP A 40 -7.17 12.34 -17.60
CA TRP A 40 -6.18 12.48 -18.67
C TRP A 40 -4.90 11.65 -18.40
N VAL A 41 -4.56 11.41 -17.13
CA VAL A 41 -3.41 10.56 -16.76
C VAL A 41 -3.71 9.10 -17.12
N ASP A 42 -4.91 8.63 -16.80
CA ASP A 42 -5.34 7.27 -17.10
C ASP A 42 -5.32 6.99 -18.61
N GLN A 43 -5.67 7.99 -19.41
CA GLN A 43 -5.66 7.90 -20.88
C GLN A 43 -4.23 7.97 -21.45
N ALA A 44 -3.35 8.79 -20.84
CA ALA A 44 -1.99 8.98 -21.31
C ALA A 44 -1.06 7.80 -20.98
N VAL A 45 -1.27 7.12 -19.84
CA VAL A 45 -0.44 5.98 -19.45
C VAL A 45 -0.79 4.77 -20.34
N PRO A 46 0.15 4.19 -21.09
CA PRO A 46 -0.15 3.03 -21.92
C PRO A 46 -0.32 1.76 -21.08
N PHE A 47 -1.09 0.81 -21.61
CA PHE A 47 -1.11 -0.55 -21.08
C PHE A 47 0.23 -1.23 -21.34
N TRP A 48 0.88 -1.75 -20.29
CA TRP A 48 2.17 -2.43 -20.41
C TRP A 48 2.17 -3.78 -19.68
N PRO A 49 1.96 -4.90 -20.39
CA PRO A 49 1.79 -6.20 -19.75
C PRO A 49 2.94 -6.64 -18.85
N ALA A 50 4.20 -6.34 -19.22
CA ALA A 50 5.37 -6.76 -18.44
C ALA A 50 5.38 -6.20 -17.00
N SER A 51 4.70 -5.07 -16.76
CA SER A 51 4.60 -4.46 -15.43
C SER A 51 3.85 -5.30 -14.39
N VAL A 52 3.11 -6.33 -14.82
CA VAL A 52 2.34 -7.23 -13.93
C VAL A 52 3.21 -7.96 -12.92
N LEU A 53 4.45 -8.33 -13.28
CA LEU A 53 5.35 -9.01 -12.35
C LEU A 53 5.74 -8.11 -11.19
N VAL A 54 5.97 -6.83 -11.47
CA VAL A 54 6.31 -5.84 -10.45
C VAL A 54 5.09 -5.52 -9.58
N TYR A 55 3.90 -5.48 -10.19
CA TYR A 55 2.64 -5.35 -9.46
C TYR A 55 2.47 -6.49 -8.44
N LEU A 56 2.62 -7.74 -8.86
CA LEU A 56 2.50 -8.92 -7.99
C LEU A 56 3.60 -8.99 -6.91
N ALA A 57 4.79 -8.47 -7.20
CA ALA A 57 5.93 -8.50 -6.28
C ALA A 57 5.84 -7.50 -5.11
N ILE A 58 4.78 -6.71 -5.01
CA ILE A 58 4.64 -5.70 -3.95
C ILE A 58 4.55 -6.30 -2.54
N ILE A 59 3.78 -7.37 -2.36
CA ILE A 59 3.58 -8.03 -1.06
C ILE A 59 4.92 -8.52 -0.46
N PRO A 60 5.78 -9.26 -1.19
CA PRO A 60 7.07 -9.69 -0.64
C PRO A 60 8.04 -8.54 -0.35
N VAL A 61 7.90 -7.37 -1.00
CA VAL A 61 8.72 -6.18 -0.69
C VAL A 61 8.35 -5.55 0.65
N ILE A 62 7.10 -5.74 1.10
CA ILE A 62 6.55 -5.12 2.32
C ILE A 62 6.79 -5.98 3.57
N LEU A 63 6.72 -7.30 3.43
CA LEU A 63 6.86 -8.24 4.56
C LEU A 63 8.12 -8.08 5.42
N PRO A 64 9.30 -7.70 4.89
CA PRO A 64 10.52 -7.56 5.68
C PRO A 64 10.54 -6.36 6.64
N VAL A 65 9.61 -5.41 6.52
CA VAL A 65 9.67 -4.11 7.24
C VAL A 65 9.78 -4.26 8.76
N PRO A 66 9.04 -5.13 9.46
CA PRO A 66 9.21 -5.35 10.89
C PRO A 66 10.64 -5.76 11.23
N PHE A 67 11.30 -6.57 10.40
CA PHE A 67 12.67 -7.03 10.66
C PHE A 67 13.70 -5.89 10.56
N ILE A 68 13.43 -4.86 9.77
CA ILE A 68 14.32 -3.70 9.55
C ILE A 68 14.14 -2.64 10.65
N ILE A 69 12.96 -2.55 11.26
CA ILE A 69 12.66 -1.56 12.31
C ILE A 69 13.27 -2.00 13.65
N ASP A 70 14.21 -1.24 14.17
CA ASP A 70 14.91 -1.49 15.45
C ASP A 70 14.37 -0.64 16.61
N ASN A 71 13.57 0.37 16.31
CA ASN A 71 13.04 1.33 17.27
C ASN A 71 11.58 0.99 17.65
N GLU A 72 11.30 0.89 18.95
CA GLU A 72 9.98 0.57 19.47
C GLU A 72 8.89 1.58 19.07
N ASN A 73 9.18 2.89 19.11
CA ASN A 73 8.20 3.90 18.69
C ASN A 73 7.96 3.84 17.18
N MET A 74 9.01 3.64 16.39
CA MET A 74 8.89 3.47 14.94
C MET A 74 8.05 2.22 14.61
N PHE A 75 8.23 1.13 15.36
CA PHE A 75 7.45 -0.09 15.19
C PHE A 75 5.98 0.11 15.56
N LYS A 76 5.70 0.71 16.72
CA LYS A 76 4.33 1.04 17.14
C LYS A 76 3.63 1.97 16.16
N ARG A 77 4.35 2.99 15.65
CA ARG A 77 3.86 3.89 14.60
C ARG A 77 3.54 3.12 13.32
N ALA A 78 4.42 2.23 12.88
CA ALA A 78 4.20 1.41 11.69
C ALA A 78 2.96 0.53 11.84
N MET A 79 2.84 -0.21 12.94
CA MET A 79 1.68 -1.09 13.18
C MET A 79 0.38 -0.31 13.26
N LEU A 80 0.36 0.81 14.01
CA LEU A 80 -0.84 1.64 14.12
C LEU A 80 -1.24 2.25 12.77
N ALA A 81 -0.27 2.81 12.03
CA ALA A 81 -0.53 3.36 10.70
C ALA A 81 -1.06 2.29 9.73
N THR A 82 -0.49 1.08 9.72
CA THR A 82 -0.98 -0.02 8.90
C THR A 82 -2.41 -0.42 9.28
N VAL A 83 -2.74 -0.54 10.56
CA VAL A 83 -4.09 -0.89 11.03
C VAL A 83 -5.09 0.19 10.62
N LEU A 84 -4.78 1.47 10.85
CA LEU A 84 -5.66 2.59 10.49
C LEU A 84 -5.87 2.63 8.98
N MET A 85 -4.79 2.67 8.20
CA MET A 85 -4.84 2.69 6.73
C MET A 85 -5.68 1.53 6.18
N SER A 86 -5.48 0.31 6.69
CA SER A 86 -6.23 -0.86 6.24
C SER A 86 -7.71 -0.75 6.60
N THR A 87 -8.01 -0.37 7.84
CA THR A 87 -9.39 -0.19 8.31
C THR A 87 -10.15 0.82 7.44
N PHE A 88 -9.56 1.98 7.18
CA PHE A 88 -10.19 3.01 6.34
C PHE A 88 -10.38 2.55 4.89
N SER A 89 -9.38 1.89 4.30
CA SER A 89 -9.51 1.36 2.93
C SER A 89 -10.62 0.31 2.85
N PHE A 90 -10.67 -0.62 3.80
CA PHE A 90 -11.69 -1.68 3.83
C PHE A 90 -13.10 -1.15 4.04
N LEU A 91 -13.28 -0.13 4.88
CA LEU A 91 -14.57 0.53 5.00
C LEU A 91 -15.03 1.13 3.66
N ILE A 92 -14.12 1.78 2.93
CA ILE A 92 -14.44 2.32 1.60
C ILE A 92 -14.80 1.18 0.64
N TYR A 93 -14.04 0.09 0.60
CA TYR A 93 -14.35 -1.05 -0.28
C TYR A 93 -15.72 -1.66 -0.01
N VAL A 94 -16.14 -1.76 1.25
CA VAL A 94 -17.45 -2.34 1.59
C VAL A 94 -18.60 -1.42 1.22
N PHE A 95 -18.47 -0.11 1.46
CA PHE A 95 -19.57 0.85 1.32
C PHE A 95 -19.59 1.64 0.02
N VAL A 96 -18.43 1.81 -0.64
CA VAL A 96 -18.28 2.52 -1.91
C VAL A 96 -17.35 1.71 -2.83
N PRO A 97 -17.70 0.45 -3.15
CA PRO A 97 -16.89 -0.38 -4.02
C PRO A 97 -16.81 0.24 -5.41
N THR A 98 -15.62 0.16 -5.98
CA THR A 98 -15.36 0.64 -7.33
C THR A 98 -14.57 -0.37 -8.11
N HIS A 99 -14.72 -0.36 -9.43
CA HIS A 99 -13.97 -1.24 -10.32
C HIS A 99 -13.44 -0.54 -11.57
N TYR A 100 -12.40 -1.13 -12.15
CA TYR A 100 -11.79 -0.68 -13.40
C TYR A 100 -12.47 -1.37 -14.60
N PRO A 101 -12.90 -0.65 -15.66
CA PRO A 101 -13.94 -1.15 -16.57
C PRO A 101 -13.44 -2.07 -17.68
N ILE A 102 -12.15 -2.00 -18.05
CA ILE A 102 -11.63 -2.60 -19.30
C ILE A 102 -10.82 -3.90 -19.08
N ARG A 103 -10.93 -4.55 -17.92
CA ARG A 103 -10.05 -5.68 -17.55
C ARG A 103 -10.12 -6.86 -18.53
N GLN A 104 -11.30 -7.19 -19.04
CA GLN A 104 -11.50 -8.30 -19.99
C GLN A 104 -10.91 -7.97 -21.37
N ASP A 105 -11.22 -6.78 -21.91
CA ASP A 105 -10.69 -6.30 -23.20
C ASP A 105 -9.16 -6.30 -23.22
N LEU A 106 -8.52 -6.03 -22.08
CA LEU A 106 -7.07 -6.04 -21.95
C LEU A 106 -6.48 -7.45 -22.00
N LEU A 107 -7.15 -8.49 -21.47
CA LEU A 107 -6.65 -9.86 -21.55
C LEU A 107 -6.58 -10.36 -22.98
N GLU A 108 -7.57 -10.00 -23.80
CA GLU A 108 -7.63 -10.38 -25.20
C GLU A 108 -6.50 -9.75 -26.03
N GLN A 109 -6.00 -8.58 -25.61
CA GLN A 109 -4.87 -7.90 -26.24
C GLN A 109 -3.50 -8.55 -25.91
N ILE A 110 -3.42 -9.39 -24.86
CA ILE A 110 -2.16 -10.02 -24.47
C ILE A 110 -1.91 -11.28 -25.31
N GLN A 111 -1.02 -11.16 -26.30
CA GLN A 111 -0.65 -12.28 -27.18
C GLN A 111 0.26 -13.32 -26.51
N SER A 112 1.13 -12.90 -25.58
CA SER A 112 2.08 -13.81 -24.93
C SER A 112 1.40 -14.63 -23.83
N PRO A 113 1.48 -15.97 -23.87
CA PRO A 113 0.91 -16.83 -22.82
C PRO A 113 1.46 -16.53 -21.42
N PHE A 114 2.75 -16.15 -21.32
CA PHE A 114 3.39 -15.84 -20.04
C PHE A 114 2.80 -14.58 -19.41
N TRP A 115 2.67 -13.50 -20.18
CA TRP A 115 2.07 -12.26 -19.68
C TRP A 115 0.59 -12.44 -19.35
N ARG A 116 -0.13 -13.21 -20.18
CA ARG A 116 -1.54 -13.52 -19.95
C ARG A 116 -1.74 -14.27 -18.64
N TRP A 117 -0.95 -15.31 -18.39
CA TRP A 117 -0.93 -16.02 -17.11
C TRP A 117 -0.69 -15.08 -15.93
N GLY A 118 0.24 -14.12 -16.06
CA GLY A 118 0.49 -13.11 -15.04
C GLY A 118 -0.74 -12.25 -14.72
N TYR A 119 -1.48 -11.82 -15.74
CA TYR A 119 -2.71 -11.05 -15.55
C TYR A 119 -3.85 -11.89 -14.99
N GLU A 120 -4.03 -13.12 -15.47
CA GLU A 120 -5.02 -14.05 -14.93
C GLU A 120 -4.75 -14.33 -13.44
N THR A 121 -3.48 -14.51 -13.08
CA THR A 121 -3.04 -14.64 -11.68
C THR A 121 -3.36 -13.38 -10.88
N MET A 122 -3.02 -12.19 -11.41
CA MET A 122 -3.33 -10.92 -10.76
C MET A 122 -4.84 -10.75 -10.53
N TYR A 123 -5.68 -11.03 -11.53
CA TYR A 123 -7.13 -10.95 -11.39
C TYR A 123 -7.74 -11.99 -10.45
N ALA A 124 -7.10 -13.14 -10.29
CA ALA A 124 -7.54 -14.14 -9.32
C ALA A 124 -7.29 -13.70 -7.87
N PHE A 125 -6.19 -12.99 -7.62
CA PHE A 125 -5.85 -12.49 -6.27
C PHE A 125 -6.41 -11.09 -5.97
N ASP A 126 -6.60 -10.29 -7.00
CA ASP A 126 -7.00 -8.89 -6.90
C ASP A 126 -8.27 -8.64 -7.72
N SER A 127 -9.40 -8.79 -7.04
CA SER A 127 -10.72 -8.64 -7.66
C SER A 127 -10.93 -7.21 -8.16
N SER A 128 -11.95 -7.02 -8.98
CA SER A 128 -12.26 -5.71 -9.53
C SER A 128 -12.81 -4.72 -8.50
N ALA A 129 -13.35 -5.18 -7.36
CA ALA A 129 -14.17 -4.35 -6.48
C ALA A 129 -13.41 -3.52 -5.42
N ASN A 130 -12.13 -3.82 -5.18
CA ASN A 130 -11.26 -3.06 -4.26
C ASN A 130 -10.40 -2.02 -5.00
N CYS A 131 -10.99 -1.28 -5.94
CA CYS A 131 -10.23 -0.36 -6.80
C CYS A 131 -9.85 0.94 -6.05
N PHE A 132 -10.82 1.71 -5.57
CA PHE A 132 -10.60 2.95 -4.82
C PHE A 132 -10.73 2.76 -3.31
N PRO A 133 -9.80 3.29 -2.48
CA PRO A 133 -8.46 3.78 -2.83
C PRO A 133 -7.51 2.63 -3.19
N SER A 134 -6.36 2.88 -3.83
CA SER A 134 -5.42 1.79 -4.12
C SER A 134 -4.72 1.30 -2.86
N PHE A 135 -4.99 0.06 -2.43
CA PHE A 135 -4.32 -0.55 -1.26
C PHE A 135 -2.81 -0.64 -1.44
N HIS A 136 -2.37 -1.00 -2.63
CA HIS A 136 -0.96 -1.11 -3.01
C HIS A 136 -0.23 0.22 -2.79
N VAL A 137 -0.82 1.32 -3.26
CA VAL A 137 -0.28 2.67 -3.06
C VAL A 137 -0.34 3.07 -1.59
N SER A 138 -1.45 2.78 -0.89
CA SER A 138 -1.59 3.09 0.54
C SER A 138 -0.50 2.42 1.38
N VAL A 139 -0.24 1.13 1.14
CA VAL A 139 0.80 0.38 1.86
C VAL A 139 2.19 0.92 1.52
N ALA A 140 2.53 1.06 0.24
CA ALA A 140 3.83 1.56 -0.19
C ALA A 140 4.13 2.97 0.38
N THR A 141 3.14 3.85 0.34
CA THR A 141 3.23 5.22 0.86
C THR A 141 3.37 5.23 2.38
N THR A 142 2.58 4.41 3.09
CA THR A 142 2.67 4.30 4.55
C THR A 142 4.08 3.90 4.98
N LEU A 143 4.65 2.85 4.36
CA LEU A 143 5.99 2.36 4.70
C LEU A 143 7.06 3.39 4.38
N THR A 144 6.91 4.10 3.26
CA THR A 144 7.77 5.23 2.91
C THR A 144 7.77 6.26 4.05
N PHE A 145 6.60 6.72 4.51
CA PHE A 145 6.51 7.71 5.59
C PHE A 145 7.03 7.21 6.94
N ILE A 146 6.96 5.92 7.25
CA ILE A 146 7.52 5.40 8.50
C ILE A 146 9.03 5.71 8.64
N TYR A 147 9.77 5.75 7.52
CA TYR A 147 11.20 6.11 7.51
C TYR A 147 11.46 7.62 7.51
N PHE A 148 10.45 8.44 7.21
CA PHE A 148 10.60 9.89 7.17
C PHE A 148 11.03 10.42 8.55
N LYS A 149 12.05 11.29 8.57
CA LYS A 149 12.72 11.83 9.79
C LYS A 149 13.40 10.80 10.71
N GLU A 150 13.27 9.49 10.48
CA GLU A 150 13.99 8.44 11.23
C GLU A 150 15.25 7.97 10.48
N LYS A 151 15.09 7.57 9.21
CA LYS A 151 16.13 6.92 8.39
C LYS A 151 16.04 7.45 6.95
N MET A 152 16.50 8.69 6.73
CA MET A 152 16.34 9.40 5.45
C MET A 152 16.91 8.67 4.23
N LYS A 153 17.98 7.86 4.38
CA LYS A 153 18.48 7.00 3.30
C LYS A 153 17.43 5.96 2.88
N LEU A 154 16.82 5.27 3.84
CA LEU A 154 15.76 4.30 3.57
C LEU A 154 14.50 4.98 3.03
N PHE A 155 14.15 6.16 3.55
CA PHE A 155 13.05 6.97 3.01
C PHE A 155 13.22 7.22 1.50
N ARG A 156 14.39 7.72 1.07
CA ARG A 156 14.66 7.99 -0.35
C ARG A 156 14.58 6.74 -1.22
N TRP A 157 15.08 5.60 -0.74
CA TRP A 157 14.93 4.32 -1.43
C TRP A 157 13.46 3.89 -1.56
N HIS A 158 12.69 4.05 -0.48
CA HIS A 158 11.27 3.68 -0.49
C HIS A 158 10.42 4.63 -1.35
N VAL A 159 10.80 5.90 -1.49
CA VAL A 159 10.17 6.81 -2.46
C VAL A 159 10.30 6.25 -3.89
N VAL A 160 11.49 5.77 -4.27
CA VAL A 160 11.68 5.16 -5.60
C VAL A 160 10.81 3.92 -5.76
N ILE A 161 10.80 3.03 -4.77
CA ILE A 161 9.97 1.81 -4.78
C ILE A 161 8.48 2.18 -4.88
N CYS A 162 8.02 3.16 -4.10
CA CYS A 162 6.64 3.65 -4.11
C CYS A 162 6.27 4.23 -5.48
N SER A 163 7.16 5.00 -6.12
CA SER A 163 6.93 5.52 -7.48
C SER A 163 6.83 4.40 -8.50
N VAL A 164 7.65 3.35 -8.39
CA VAL A 164 7.57 2.17 -9.27
C VAL A 164 6.24 1.44 -9.08
N ILE A 165 5.77 1.29 -7.84
CA ILE A 165 4.47 0.69 -7.52
C ILE A 165 3.32 1.51 -8.10
N ILE A 166 3.33 2.83 -7.89
CA ILE A 166 2.30 3.72 -8.46
C ILE A 166 2.29 3.58 -9.98
N PHE A 167 3.47 3.60 -10.60
CA PHE A 167 3.58 3.44 -12.04
C PHE A 167 3.01 2.10 -12.50
N THR A 168 3.33 0.99 -11.82
CA THR A 168 2.84 -0.34 -12.22
C THR A 168 1.34 -0.47 -12.05
N THR A 169 0.73 0.13 -11.02
CA THR A 169 -0.73 0.12 -10.84
C THR A 169 -1.49 0.79 -12.00
N LEU A 170 -0.90 1.82 -12.61
CA LEU A 170 -1.46 2.53 -13.76
C LEU A 170 -1.19 1.77 -15.07
N THR A 171 0.02 1.25 -15.27
CA THR A 171 0.37 0.53 -16.50
C THR A 171 -0.27 -0.84 -16.60
N THR A 172 -0.60 -1.48 -15.47
CA THR A 172 -1.42 -2.70 -15.44
C THR A 172 -2.91 -2.42 -15.56
N LYS A 173 -3.32 -1.15 -15.58
CA LYS A 173 -4.72 -0.74 -15.67
C LYS A 173 -5.58 -1.37 -14.57
N GLN A 174 -4.99 -1.54 -13.37
CA GLN A 174 -5.73 -2.00 -12.20
C GLN A 174 -6.42 -0.86 -11.46
N HIS A 175 -5.82 0.32 -11.55
CA HIS A 175 -6.22 1.49 -10.80
C HIS A 175 -6.34 2.73 -11.69
N TYR A 176 -7.30 3.57 -11.33
CA TYR A 176 -7.41 4.95 -11.78
C TYR A 176 -6.36 5.81 -11.08
N PHE A 177 -6.04 6.96 -11.68
CA PHE A 177 -5.28 8.01 -11.03
C PHE A 177 -5.93 8.47 -9.71
N TRP A 178 -7.26 8.47 -9.66
CA TRP A 178 -8.01 8.75 -8.42
C TRP A 178 -7.65 7.79 -7.29
N ASP A 179 -7.47 6.50 -7.58
CA ASP A 179 -7.10 5.49 -6.58
C ASP A 179 -5.72 5.76 -6.00
N ILE A 180 -4.80 6.27 -6.83
CA ILE A 180 -3.46 6.67 -6.41
C ILE A 180 -3.57 7.83 -5.40
N VAL A 181 -4.34 8.86 -5.74
CA VAL A 181 -4.57 10.01 -4.87
C VAL A 181 -5.22 9.57 -3.57
N GLY A 182 -6.28 8.76 -3.65
CA GLY A 182 -6.96 8.19 -2.49
C GLY A 182 -6.01 7.39 -1.60
N GLY A 183 -5.17 6.54 -2.19
CA GLY A 183 -4.24 5.71 -1.44
C GLY A 183 -3.17 6.53 -0.71
N VAL A 184 -2.63 7.57 -1.36
CA VAL A 184 -1.70 8.51 -0.72
C VAL A 184 -2.37 9.26 0.44
N LEU A 185 -3.61 9.73 0.25
CA LEU A 185 -4.35 10.46 1.28
C LEU A 185 -4.65 9.59 2.51
N VAL A 186 -5.11 8.35 2.30
CA VAL A 186 -5.36 7.41 3.40
C VAL A 186 -4.07 7.06 4.14
N ALA A 187 -2.97 6.83 3.42
CA ALA A 187 -1.67 6.59 4.03
C ALA A 187 -1.17 7.78 4.85
N LEU A 188 -1.31 9.00 4.32
CA LEU A 188 -0.90 10.23 5.00
C LEU A 188 -1.71 10.44 6.27
N MET A 189 -3.04 10.31 6.20
CA MET A 189 -3.91 10.42 7.37
C MET A 189 -3.53 9.40 8.46
N ALA A 190 -3.39 8.13 8.08
CA ALA A 190 -3.01 7.07 9.02
C ALA A 190 -1.63 7.31 9.65
N TYR A 191 -0.67 7.79 8.85
CA TYR A 191 0.66 8.14 9.34
C TYR A 191 0.63 9.32 10.31
N VAL A 192 -0.11 10.39 10.01
CA VAL A 192 -0.21 11.58 10.88
C VAL A 192 -0.78 11.19 12.24
N ILE A 193 -1.91 10.46 12.26
CA ILE A 193 -2.51 9.97 13.51
C ILE A 193 -1.52 9.10 14.29
N ALA A 194 -0.83 8.18 13.61
CA ALA A 194 0.14 7.31 14.27
C ALA A 194 1.38 8.07 14.76
N TYR A 195 1.79 9.13 14.06
CA TYR A 195 2.94 9.97 14.42
C TYR A 195 2.64 10.81 15.66
N GLU A 196 1.42 11.34 15.79
CA GLU A 196 1.00 12.07 16.99
C GLU A 196 1.08 11.18 18.24
N GLN A 197 0.71 9.90 18.11
CA GLN A 197 0.79 8.95 19.22
C GLN A 197 2.20 8.42 19.49
N TYR A 198 3.01 8.28 18.43
CA TYR A 198 4.36 7.73 18.51
C TYR A 198 5.35 8.61 17.74
N PRO A 199 5.67 9.80 18.26
CA PRO A 199 6.54 10.75 17.58
C PRO A 199 7.98 10.25 17.53
N VAL A 200 8.72 10.74 16.53
CA VAL A 200 10.18 10.58 16.45
C VAL A 200 10.79 11.24 17.69
N LYS A 201 11.49 10.46 18.52
CA LYS A 201 12.21 11.04 19.66
C LYS A 201 13.32 11.94 19.11
N LYS A 202 13.30 13.23 19.46
CA LYS A 202 14.44 14.12 19.20
C LYS A 202 15.66 13.53 19.93
N LYS A 203 16.76 13.28 19.22
CA LYS A 203 18.06 13.07 19.88
C LYS A 203 18.37 14.35 20.66
N ASN A 204 18.48 14.27 21.98
CA ASN A 204 18.96 15.38 22.79
C ASN A 204 20.39 15.69 22.36
N LEU A 205 20.57 16.78 21.61
CA LEU A 205 21.89 17.28 21.18
C LEU A 205 22.67 17.95 22.33
N ASP A 206 22.11 17.99 23.54
CA ASP A 206 22.65 18.74 24.68
C ASP A 206 23.50 17.92 25.66
N LYS A 207 23.69 16.60 25.47
CA LYS A 207 24.49 15.78 26.40
C LYS A 207 25.98 15.65 26.06
N ASP A 208 26.41 16.04 24.87
CA ASP A 208 27.83 15.96 24.48
C ASP A 208 28.61 17.27 24.69
N LYS A 209 27.96 18.34 25.20
CA LYS A 209 28.65 19.61 25.55
C LYS A 209 29.16 19.69 26.99
N ASN A 210 28.89 18.67 27.83
CA ASN A 210 29.30 18.65 29.25
C ASN A 210 30.39 17.61 29.57
N CYS A 211 31.06 17.06 28.56
CA CYS A 211 32.22 16.17 28.73
C CYS A 211 33.48 16.71 28.02
N SER A 212 33.64 18.04 27.96
CA SER A 212 34.91 18.69 27.63
C SER A 212 35.76 18.91 28.88
#